data_AF-A0A430ULQ2-F1
#
_entry.id   AF-A0A430ULQ2-F1
#
_cell.length_a   1.000
_cell.length_b   1.000
_cell.length_c   1.000
_cell.angle_alpha   90.00
_cell.angle_beta   90.00
_cell.angle_gamma   90.00
#
_symmetry.space_group_name_H-M   'P 1'
#
loop_
_entity.id
_entity.type
_entity.pdbx_description
1 polymer ?
#
loop_
_entity_poly.entity_id
_entity_poly.type
_entity_poly.pdbx_seq_one_letter_code
_entity_poly.pdbx_strand_id
1 'polypeptide(L)'
;MGFFSRNRPKPKDAESDRMVEELRASLAKAQEEIAFLRSQNDRLSQEAAPALKENAVLRYELFKCQTDRQVLEFHLFGLRAELGGALALLARLAPGEPPKEQAVLQAFLDLMEVGRRLGVEVRELYEAEALAKRSLDGPQGFDPERFLRLRLVGILVAVERILGEEIRRAERPGEALAGFPEHLQELRQLLAKALSSWAGAN
;
A
#
# COMPACT_ATOMS: atom_id res chain seq x y z
N MET A 1 11.85 -34.38 -108.17
CA MET A 1 10.95 -35.18 -107.33
C MET A 1 11.50 -35.09 -105.90
N GLY A 2 10.91 -34.32 -104.98
CA GLY A 2 9.82 -34.77 -104.08
C GLY A 2 10.38 -35.83 -103.12
N PHE A 3 10.52 -35.65 -101.80
CA PHE A 3 9.48 -35.32 -100.84
C PHE A 3 10.08 -34.68 -99.57
N PHE A 4 9.53 -33.54 -99.17
CA PHE A 4 9.67 -33.00 -97.81
C PHE A 4 9.04 -33.98 -96.82
N SER A 5 9.79 -34.41 -95.78
CA SER A 5 9.17 -35.04 -94.62
C SER A 5 8.34 -33.97 -93.89
N ARG A 6 7.03 -34.05 -94.04
CA ARG A 6 6.08 -33.24 -93.28
C ARG A 6 6.24 -33.61 -91.80
N ASN A 7 6.82 -32.70 -91.02
CA ASN A 7 6.58 -32.62 -89.58
C ASN A 7 5.07 -32.56 -89.37
N ARG A 8 4.47 -33.68 -88.97
CA ARG A 8 3.08 -33.71 -88.52
C ARG A 8 3.03 -32.97 -87.17
N PRO A 9 2.21 -31.93 -87.00
CA PRO A 9 1.97 -31.37 -85.67
C PRO A 9 1.32 -32.45 -84.80
N LYS A 10 1.85 -32.66 -83.59
CA LYS A 10 1.16 -33.46 -82.57
C LYS A 10 -0.23 -32.85 -82.34
N PRO A 11 -1.30 -33.66 -82.24
CA PRO A 11 -2.60 -33.13 -81.85
C PRO A 11 -2.44 -32.46 -80.48
N LYS A 12 -2.94 -31.23 -80.33
CA LYS A 12 -3.06 -30.62 -79.00
C LYS A 12 -4.06 -31.46 -78.22
N ASP A 13 -3.61 -32.04 -77.11
CA ASP A 13 -4.46 -32.85 -76.24
C ASP A 13 -5.52 -31.94 -75.62
N ALA A 14 -6.74 -32.01 -76.13
CA ALA A 14 -7.87 -31.18 -75.73
C ALA A 14 -8.19 -31.29 -74.22
N GLU A 15 -7.77 -32.38 -73.58
CA GLU A 15 -7.84 -32.55 -72.11
C GLU A 15 -6.85 -31.66 -71.37
N SER A 16 -5.64 -31.44 -71.91
CA SER A 16 -4.65 -30.54 -71.31
C SER A 16 -5.10 -29.08 -71.39
N ASP A 17 -5.71 -28.67 -72.51
CA ASP A 17 -6.25 -27.32 -72.68
C ASP A 17 -7.44 -27.08 -71.74
N ARG A 18 -8.30 -28.09 -71.52
CA ARG A 18 -9.41 -28.01 -70.54
C ARG A 18 -8.91 -27.91 -69.10
N MET A 19 -7.93 -28.73 -68.72
CA MET A 19 -7.35 -28.70 -67.37
C MET A 19 -6.63 -27.37 -67.09
N VAL A 20 -5.98 -26.78 -68.09
CA VAL A 20 -5.38 -25.44 -67.98
C VAL A 20 -6.45 -24.36 -67.77
N GLU A 21 -7.58 -24.42 -68.45
CA GLU A 21 -8.70 -23.48 -68.25
C GLU A 21 -9.37 -23.65 -66.87
N GLU A 22 -9.55 -24.87 -66.39
CA GLU A 22 -10.06 -25.14 -65.03
C GLU A 22 -9.09 -24.63 -63.95
N LEU A 23 -7.79 -24.83 -64.13
CA LEU A 23 -6.76 -24.30 -63.24
C LEU A 23 -6.70 -22.77 -63.27
N ARG A 24 -6.89 -22.15 -64.43
CA ARG A 24 -6.98 -20.68 -64.56
C ARG A 24 -8.20 -20.12 -63.85
N ALA A 25 -9.36 -20.76 -63.99
CA ALA A 25 -10.58 -20.37 -63.29
C ALA A 25 -10.44 -20.54 -61.77
N SER A 26 -9.83 -21.63 -61.32
CA SER A 26 -9.54 -21.87 -59.90
C SER A 26 -8.55 -20.85 -59.34
N LEU A 27 -7.49 -20.52 -60.08
CA LEU A 27 -6.52 -19.49 -59.71
C LEU A 27 -7.19 -18.11 -59.60
N ALA A 28 -8.05 -17.74 -60.55
CA ALA A 28 -8.78 -16.48 -60.52
C ALA A 28 -9.68 -16.38 -59.28
N LYS A 29 -10.42 -17.44 -58.97
CA LYS A 29 -11.26 -17.51 -57.77
C LYS A 29 -10.46 -17.40 -56.48
N ALA A 30 -9.32 -18.11 -56.40
CA ALA A 30 -8.42 -18.02 -55.24
C ALA A 30 -7.82 -16.60 -55.09
N GLN A 31 -7.52 -15.91 -56.19
CA GLN A 31 -7.04 -14.53 -56.17
C GLN A 31 -8.12 -13.56 -55.66
N GLU A 32 -9.37 -13.75 -56.06
CA GLU A 32 -10.52 -12.97 -55.55
C GLU A 32 -10.74 -13.19 -54.05
N GLU A 33 -10.70 -14.44 -53.59
CA GLU A 33 -10.81 -14.78 -52.16
C GLU A 33 -9.67 -14.17 -51.33
N ILE A 34 -8.43 -14.22 -51.84
CA ILE A 34 -7.28 -13.58 -51.18
C ILE A 34 -7.48 -12.05 -51.10
N ALA A 35 -7.94 -11.42 -52.18
CA ALA A 35 -8.19 -9.98 -52.20
C ALA A 35 -9.29 -9.59 -51.20
N PHE A 36 -10.36 -10.38 -51.13
CA PHE A 36 -11.44 -10.20 -50.16
C PHE A 36 -10.96 -10.33 -48.72
N LEU A 37 -10.21 -11.40 -48.40
CA LEU A 37 -9.68 -11.61 -47.05
C LEU A 37 -8.69 -10.52 -46.64
N ARG A 38 -7.87 -10.01 -47.56
CA ARG A 38 -7.00 -8.85 -47.30
C ARG A 38 -7.82 -7.62 -46.93
N SER A 39 -8.88 -7.31 -47.67
CA SER A 39 -9.75 -6.17 -47.38
C SER A 39 -10.44 -6.29 -46.01
N GLN A 40 -10.86 -7.50 -45.63
CA GLN A 40 -11.43 -7.74 -44.29
C GLN A 40 -10.38 -7.58 -43.20
N ASN A 41 -9.15 -8.05 -43.42
CA ASN A 41 -8.06 -7.92 -42.46
C ASN A 41 -7.66 -6.44 -42.26
N ASP A 42 -7.62 -5.66 -43.33
CA ASP A 42 -7.37 -4.22 -43.26
C ASP A 42 -8.46 -3.50 -42.46
N ARG A 43 -9.73 -3.86 -42.71
CA ARG A 43 -10.87 -3.29 -41.97
C ARG A 43 -10.83 -3.65 -40.49
N LEU A 44 -10.60 -4.92 -40.15
CA LEU A 44 -10.46 -5.37 -38.76
C LEU A 44 -9.29 -4.68 -38.06
N SER A 45 -8.17 -4.48 -38.77
CA SER A 45 -7.01 -3.75 -38.25
C SER A 45 -7.34 -2.29 -37.95
N GLN A 46 -8.10 -1.62 -38.83
CA GLN A 46 -8.56 -0.24 -38.61
C GLN A 46 -9.55 -0.15 -37.45
N GLU A 47 -10.47 -1.11 -37.33
CA GLU A 47 -11.46 -1.17 -36.25
C GLU A 47 -10.80 -1.48 -34.89
N ALA A 48 -9.76 -2.33 -34.86
CA ALA A 48 -9.04 -2.70 -33.64
C ALA A 48 -8.00 -1.65 -33.18
N ALA A 49 -7.47 -0.84 -34.11
CA ALA A 49 -6.46 0.18 -33.81
C ALA A 49 -6.81 1.14 -32.65
N PRO A 50 -8.01 1.73 -32.56
CA PRO A 50 -8.35 2.61 -31.43
C PRO A 50 -8.38 1.86 -30.10
N ALA A 51 -8.96 0.67 -30.05
CA ALA A 51 -9.03 -0.14 -28.84
C ALA A 51 -7.63 -0.57 -28.36
N LEU A 52 -6.73 -0.90 -29.28
CA LEU A 52 -5.33 -1.22 -28.95
C LEU A 52 -4.59 0.00 -28.39
N LYS A 53 -4.82 1.19 -28.97
CA LYS A 53 -4.24 2.44 -28.49
C LYS A 53 -4.75 2.81 -27.10
N GLU A 54 -6.06 2.71 -26.88
CA GLU A 54 -6.68 2.94 -25.58
C GLU A 54 -6.18 1.93 -24.55
N ASN A 55 -6.07 0.65 -24.89
CA ASN A 55 -5.53 -0.36 -24.00
C ASN A 55 -4.07 -0.05 -23.60
N ALA A 56 -3.24 0.45 -24.52
CA ALA A 56 -1.88 0.87 -24.22
C ALA A 56 -1.83 2.06 -23.24
N VAL A 57 -2.71 3.05 -23.42
CA VAL A 57 -2.85 4.20 -22.50
C VAL A 57 -3.31 3.73 -21.12
N LEU A 58 -4.35 2.90 -21.05
CA LEU A 58 -4.87 2.37 -19.79
C LEU A 58 -3.83 1.53 -19.04
N ARG A 59 -3.01 0.75 -19.75
CA ARG A 59 -1.89 0.01 -19.13
C ARG A 59 -0.86 0.96 -18.53
N TYR A 60 -0.52 2.04 -19.24
CA TYR A 60 0.39 3.05 -18.75
C TYR A 60 -0.17 3.78 -17.52
N GLU A 61 -1.45 4.17 -17.54
CA GLU A 61 -2.12 4.80 -16.41
C GLU A 61 -2.22 3.86 -15.21
N LEU A 62 -2.57 2.59 -15.43
CA LEU A 62 -2.57 1.56 -14.39
C LEU A 62 -1.17 1.42 -13.76
N PHE A 63 -0.13 1.35 -14.58
CA PHE A 63 1.25 1.27 -14.11
C PHE A 63 1.63 2.52 -13.29
N LYS A 64 1.24 3.71 -13.75
CA LYS A 64 1.46 4.95 -13.01
C LYS A 64 0.78 4.92 -11.65
N CYS A 65 -0.51 4.57 -11.60
CA CYS A 65 -1.27 4.43 -10.35
C CYS A 65 -0.64 3.40 -9.39
N GLN A 66 -0.12 2.29 -9.92
CA GLN A 66 0.58 1.29 -9.11
C GLN A 66 1.89 1.84 -8.52
N THR A 67 2.62 2.63 -9.30
CA THR A 67 3.88 3.26 -8.88
C THR A 67 3.61 4.34 -7.83
N ASP A 68 2.61 5.20 -8.05
CA ASP A 68 2.18 6.23 -7.10
C ASP A 68 1.73 5.59 -5.77
N ARG A 69 1.00 4.47 -5.83
CA ARG A 69 0.63 3.69 -4.64
C ARG A 69 1.85 3.22 -3.87
N GLN A 70 2.86 2.66 -4.54
CA GLN A 70 4.10 2.19 -3.88
C GLN A 70 4.84 3.35 -3.19
N VAL A 71 4.91 4.52 -3.82
CA VAL A 71 5.52 5.72 -3.23
C VAL A 71 4.75 6.18 -2.00
N LEU A 72 3.42 6.22 -2.05
CA LEU A 72 2.58 6.56 -0.91
C LEU A 72 2.74 5.56 0.23
N GLU A 73 2.75 4.26 -0.06
CA GLU A 73 3.02 3.21 0.93
C GLU A 73 4.38 3.42 1.60
N PHE A 74 5.43 3.70 0.81
CA PHE A 74 6.75 4.02 1.34
C PHE A 74 6.74 5.22 2.28
N HIS A 75 6.13 6.35 1.89
CA HIS A 75 6.04 7.53 2.75
C HIS A 75 5.24 7.26 4.01
N LEU A 76 4.17 6.48 3.92
CA LEU A 76 3.32 6.13 5.05
C LEU A 76 4.09 5.24 6.05
N PHE A 77 4.86 4.27 5.55
CA PHE A 77 5.78 3.50 6.38
C PHE A 77 6.87 4.38 7.01
N GLY A 78 7.44 5.32 6.25
CA GLY A 78 8.44 6.27 6.74
C GLY A 78 7.90 7.14 7.87
N LEU A 79 6.78 7.83 7.63
CA LEU A 79 6.10 8.66 8.63
C LEU A 79 5.68 7.86 9.86
N ARG A 80 5.30 6.59 9.70
CA ARG A 80 5.01 5.71 10.83
C ARG A 80 6.25 5.26 11.58
N ALA A 81 7.36 5.03 10.90
CA ALA A 81 8.63 4.73 11.54
C ALA A 81 9.12 5.96 12.32
N GLU A 82 8.96 7.16 11.75
CA GLU A 82 9.25 8.43 12.42
C GLU A 82 8.30 8.68 13.59
N LEU A 83 6.99 8.49 13.41
CA LEU A 83 6.00 8.59 14.49
C LEU A 83 6.25 7.53 15.56
N GLY A 84 6.57 6.31 15.18
CA GLY A 84 6.94 5.24 16.10
C GLY A 84 8.25 5.54 16.82
N GLY A 85 9.21 6.17 16.16
CA GLY A 85 10.44 6.69 16.75
C GLY A 85 10.20 7.89 17.67
N ALA A 86 9.29 8.80 17.31
CA ALA A 86 8.90 9.96 18.10
C ALA A 86 8.03 9.56 19.29
N LEU A 87 7.12 8.61 19.12
CA LEU A 87 6.37 7.96 20.20
C LEU A 87 7.27 7.09 21.04
N ALA A 88 8.30 6.46 20.46
CA ALA A 88 9.35 5.83 21.25
C ALA A 88 10.08 6.93 22.03
N LEU A 89 10.51 8.04 21.45
CA LEU A 89 11.16 9.17 22.17
C LEU A 89 10.24 9.82 23.23
N LEU A 90 8.94 9.95 22.96
CA LEU A 90 7.95 10.42 23.92
C LEU A 90 7.73 9.36 24.99
N ALA A 91 7.76 8.06 24.62
CA ALA A 91 7.80 6.96 25.56
C ALA A 91 9.12 6.98 26.36
N ARG A 92 10.22 7.40 25.78
CA ARG A 92 11.52 7.62 26.43
C ARG A 92 11.49 8.77 27.43
N LEU A 93 10.67 9.76 27.15
CA LEU A 93 10.28 10.80 28.10
C LEU A 93 9.14 10.32 29.03
N ALA A 94 8.48 9.15 28.76
CA ALA A 94 7.28 8.60 29.40
C ALA A 94 6.71 7.21 28.88
N PRO A 95 6.89 6.05 29.55
CA PRO A 95 8.02 5.09 29.52
C PRO A 95 8.15 4.18 28.26
N GLY A 96 9.41 4.02 27.82
CA GLY A 96 9.92 3.25 26.67
C GLY A 96 11.45 3.36 26.49
N GLU A 97 12.06 4.48 26.89
CA GLU A 97 13.35 4.50 27.63
C GLU A 97 12.99 4.79 29.07
N PRO A 98 13.75 4.25 30.03
CA PRO A 98 13.60 4.63 31.41
C PRO A 98 13.81 6.16 31.52
N PRO A 99 12.87 6.91 32.11
CA PRO A 99 13.20 8.24 32.59
C PRO A 99 14.51 8.17 33.39
N LYS A 100 15.34 9.22 33.32
CA LYS A 100 16.49 9.30 34.24
C LYS A 100 15.97 9.13 35.66
N GLU A 101 16.68 8.35 36.48
CA GLU A 101 16.21 7.70 37.72
C GLU A 101 15.10 8.48 38.46
N GLN A 102 15.32 9.75 38.76
CA GLN A 102 14.38 10.61 39.48
C GLN A 102 12.99 10.76 38.81
N ALA A 103 12.90 10.92 37.48
CA ALA A 103 11.61 11.10 36.82
C ALA A 103 10.72 9.83 36.84
N VAL A 104 11.32 8.63 36.90
CA VAL A 104 10.58 7.36 37.07
C VAL A 104 9.93 7.32 38.44
N LEU A 105 10.76 7.60 39.46
CA LEU A 105 10.36 7.54 40.84
C LEU A 105 9.22 8.53 41.10
N GLN A 106 9.32 9.73 40.54
CA GLN A 106 8.28 10.73 40.69
C GLN A 106 6.97 10.33 39.98
N ALA A 107 7.02 9.77 38.76
CA ALA A 107 5.82 9.27 38.08
C ALA A 107 5.16 8.10 38.84
N PHE A 108 5.97 7.25 39.47
CA PHE A 108 5.48 6.18 40.33
C PHE A 108 4.81 6.74 41.60
N LEU A 109 5.39 7.75 42.24
CA LEU A 109 4.75 8.44 43.38
C LEU A 109 3.45 9.12 42.98
N ASP A 110 3.39 9.76 41.81
CA ASP A 110 2.16 10.38 41.28
C ASP A 110 1.05 9.32 41.08
N LEU A 111 1.41 8.12 40.61
CA LEU A 111 0.47 7.00 40.50
C LEU A 111 -0.04 6.53 41.87
N MET A 112 0.86 6.35 42.84
CA MET A 112 0.48 5.95 44.20
C MET A 112 -0.44 6.98 44.86
N GLU A 113 -0.18 8.28 44.65
CA GLU A 113 -1.04 9.37 45.11
C GLU A 113 -2.44 9.31 44.49
N VAL A 114 -2.54 9.10 43.18
CA VAL A 114 -3.84 8.95 42.50
C VAL A 114 -4.57 7.70 43.00
N GLY A 115 -3.87 6.58 43.18
CA GLY A 115 -4.44 5.36 43.78
C GLY A 115 -5.07 5.65 45.15
N ARG A 116 -4.32 6.32 46.04
CA ARG A 116 -4.84 6.75 47.36
C ARG A 116 -6.07 7.66 47.24
N ARG A 117 -6.06 8.65 46.34
CA ARG A 117 -7.23 9.54 46.11
C ARG A 117 -8.45 8.80 45.58
N LEU A 118 -8.26 7.71 44.84
CA LEU A 118 -9.33 6.86 44.31
C LEU A 118 -9.74 5.75 45.29
N GLY A 119 -9.12 5.66 46.47
CA GLY A 119 -9.39 4.60 47.45
C GLY A 119 -8.81 3.23 47.08
N VAL A 120 -7.87 3.18 46.14
CA VAL A 120 -7.15 1.97 45.73
C VAL A 120 -5.80 1.93 46.46
N GLU A 121 -5.76 1.23 47.59
CA GLU A 121 -4.50 0.95 48.30
C GLU A 121 -3.83 -0.30 47.71
N VAL A 122 -2.58 -0.15 47.27
CA VAL A 122 -1.74 -1.27 46.79
C VAL A 122 -0.60 -1.46 47.78
N ARG A 123 -0.84 -2.26 48.81
CA ARG A 123 0.09 -2.45 49.95
C ARG A 123 1.40 -3.10 49.53
N GLU A 124 1.35 -3.94 48.50
CA GLU A 124 2.49 -4.63 47.90
C GLU A 124 3.52 -3.65 47.33
N LEU A 125 3.13 -2.40 47.07
CA LEU A 125 4.00 -1.37 46.51
C LEU A 125 4.57 -0.42 47.57
N TYR A 126 4.27 -0.60 48.86
CA TYR A 126 4.73 0.32 49.92
C TYR A 126 6.25 0.36 50.08
N GLU A 127 6.93 -0.79 49.93
CA GLU A 127 8.39 -0.83 49.96
C GLU A 127 9.00 -0.08 48.78
N ALA A 128 8.40 -0.22 47.60
CA ALA A 128 8.80 0.51 46.40
C ALA A 128 8.52 2.02 46.55
N GLU A 129 7.41 2.41 47.19
CA GLU A 129 7.07 3.81 47.49
C GLU A 129 8.09 4.43 48.43
N ALA A 130 8.43 3.73 49.52
CA ALA A 130 9.44 4.18 50.47
C ALA A 130 10.84 4.28 49.84
N LEU A 131 11.18 3.38 48.91
CA LEU A 131 12.42 3.48 48.12
C LEU A 131 12.40 4.72 47.22
N ALA A 132 11.31 4.93 46.47
CA ALA A 132 11.18 6.07 45.56
C ALA A 132 11.26 7.41 46.28
N LYS A 133 10.65 7.54 47.46
CA LYS A 133 10.72 8.76 48.28
C LYS A 133 12.12 9.05 48.82
N ARG A 134 12.92 8.01 49.11
CA ARG A 134 14.30 8.16 49.62
C ARG A 134 15.29 8.53 48.51
N SER A 135 15.04 8.08 47.29
CA SER A 135 15.90 8.31 46.14
C SER A 135 15.64 9.63 45.41
N LEU A 136 14.58 10.36 45.78
CA LEU A 136 14.27 11.69 45.25
C LEU A 136 14.77 12.77 46.21
N ASP A 137 15.71 13.60 45.73
CA ASP A 137 16.15 14.78 46.47
C ASP A 137 15.09 15.89 46.40
N GLY A 138 14.66 16.38 47.57
CA GLY A 138 13.75 17.53 47.69
C GLY A 138 12.28 17.17 47.97
N PRO A 139 11.43 18.20 48.15
CA PRO A 139 10.01 18.02 48.47
C PRO A 139 9.25 17.41 47.28
N GLN A 140 8.51 16.33 47.56
CA GLN A 140 7.70 15.62 46.57
C GLN A 140 6.32 16.28 46.46
N GLY A 141 5.99 16.76 45.26
CA GLY A 141 4.66 17.29 44.92
C GLY A 141 4.00 16.44 43.86
N PHE A 142 2.69 16.24 43.99
CA PHE A 142 1.89 15.65 42.92
C PHE A 142 1.75 16.64 41.77
N ASP A 143 2.20 16.24 40.59
CA ASP A 143 2.05 17.01 39.35
C ASP A 143 0.90 16.42 38.51
N PRO A 144 -0.32 17.01 38.55
CA PRO A 144 -1.47 16.49 37.83
C PRO A 144 -1.29 16.55 36.31
N GLU A 145 -0.57 17.55 35.81
CA GLU A 145 -0.39 17.76 34.38
C GLU A 145 0.58 16.73 33.80
N ARG A 146 1.72 16.51 34.47
CA ARG A 146 2.62 15.42 34.13
C ARG A 146 1.89 14.07 34.19
N PHE A 147 1.17 13.79 35.27
CA PHE A 147 0.42 12.54 35.41
C PHE A 147 -0.54 12.33 34.22
N LEU A 148 -1.31 13.34 33.85
CA LEU A 148 -2.26 13.26 32.74
C LEU A 148 -1.55 13.08 31.39
N ARG A 149 -0.46 13.82 31.13
CA ARG A 149 0.38 13.67 29.94
C ARG A 149 0.87 12.23 29.77
N LEU A 150 1.45 11.65 30.83
CA LEU A 150 1.95 10.27 30.82
C LEU A 150 0.84 9.26 30.44
N ARG A 151 -0.38 9.46 30.97
CA ARG A 151 -1.51 8.57 30.71
C ARG A 151 -2.03 8.69 29.28
N LEU A 152 -2.17 9.90 28.76
CA LEU A 152 -2.63 10.12 27.38
C LEU A 152 -1.63 9.58 26.35
N VAL A 153 -0.32 9.74 26.60
CA VAL A 153 0.73 9.12 25.76
C VAL A 153 0.59 7.59 25.76
N GLY A 154 0.41 6.96 26.93
CA GLY A 154 0.22 5.52 27.02
C GLY A 154 -0.99 5.01 26.24
N ILE A 155 -2.10 5.75 26.26
CA ILE A 155 -3.29 5.42 25.45
C ILE A 155 -2.98 5.54 23.96
N LEU A 156 -2.32 6.63 23.53
CA LEU A 156 -1.96 6.81 22.12
C LEU A 156 -1.04 5.70 21.61
N VAL A 157 -0.04 5.31 22.41
CA VAL A 157 0.85 4.17 22.09
C VAL A 157 0.07 2.87 21.95
N ALA A 158 -0.91 2.61 22.83
CA ALA A 158 -1.74 1.42 22.72
C ALA A 158 -2.56 1.40 21.41
N VAL A 159 -3.14 2.54 21.02
CA VAL A 159 -3.88 2.67 19.75
C VAL A 159 -2.95 2.44 18.54
N GLU A 160 -1.75 3.03 18.54
CA GLU A 160 -0.77 2.85 17.47
C GLU A 160 -0.26 1.41 17.39
N ARG A 161 -0.15 0.70 18.53
CA ARG A 161 0.21 -0.71 18.55
C ARG A 161 -0.86 -1.57 17.87
N ILE A 162 -2.14 -1.35 18.19
CA ILE A 162 -3.27 -2.04 17.55
C ILE A 162 -3.22 -1.79 16.04
N LEU A 163 -3.07 -0.54 15.64
CA LEU A 163 -2.96 -0.16 14.23
C LEU A 163 -1.77 -0.85 13.53
N GLY A 164 -0.61 -0.89 14.18
CA GLY A 164 0.58 -1.60 13.71
C GLY A 164 0.40 -3.13 13.61
N GLU A 165 -0.39 -3.73 14.49
CA GLU A 165 -0.77 -5.14 14.41
C GLU A 165 -1.71 -5.40 13.21
N GLU A 166 -2.70 -4.55 12.98
CA GLU A 166 -3.63 -4.67 11.84
C GLU A 166 -2.92 -4.53 10.49
N ILE A 167 -1.97 -3.59 10.37
CA ILE A 167 -1.18 -3.43 9.13
C ILE A 167 -0.30 -4.65 8.85
N ARG A 168 0.28 -5.25 9.89
CA ARG A 168 1.09 -6.47 9.74
C ARG A 168 0.26 -7.68 9.33
N ARG A 169 -1.04 -7.67 9.62
CA ARG A 169 -1.98 -8.74 9.25
C ARG A 169 -2.56 -8.58 7.84
N ALA A 170 -2.69 -7.35 7.36
CA ALA A 170 -3.26 -7.10 6.04
C ALA A 170 -2.27 -7.44 4.91
N GLU A 171 -2.79 -8.00 3.81
CA GLU A 171 -2.00 -8.23 2.60
C GLU A 171 -1.51 -6.91 1.98
N ARG A 172 -2.31 -5.85 2.15
CA ARG A 172 -1.99 -4.50 1.71
C ARG A 172 -2.14 -3.49 2.86
N PRO A 173 -1.13 -2.65 3.14
CA PRO A 173 -1.21 -1.67 4.23
C PRO A 173 -2.37 -0.69 4.10
N GLY A 174 -2.77 -0.34 2.87
CA GLY A 174 -3.90 0.54 2.58
C GLY A 174 -5.24 -0.03 3.04
N GLU A 175 -5.41 -1.34 3.02
CA GLU A 175 -6.66 -2.01 3.44
C GLU A 175 -6.80 -1.98 4.97
N ALA A 176 -5.71 -2.21 5.70
CA ALA A 176 -5.70 -2.05 7.16
C ALA A 176 -6.01 -0.61 7.60
N LEU A 177 -5.55 0.38 6.83
CA LEU A 177 -5.84 1.79 7.09
C LEU A 177 -7.30 2.14 6.84
N ALA A 178 -7.86 1.66 5.73
CA ALA A 178 -9.26 1.89 5.39
C ALA A 178 -10.22 1.14 6.32
N GLY A 179 -9.81 -0.03 6.82
CA GLY A 179 -10.58 -0.85 7.75
C GLY A 179 -10.33 -0.59 9.23
N PHE A 180 -9.44 0.36 9.58
CA PHE A 180 -9.17 0.66 10.99
C PHE A 180 -10.41 1.29 11.66
N PRO A 181 -10.79 0.90 12.88
CA PRO A 181 -12.01 1.41 13.50
C PRO A 181 -12.03 2.94 13.60
N GLU A 182 -13.06 3.57 13.04
CA GLU A 182 -13.15 5.03 12.92
C GLU A 182 -13.00 5.74 14.27
N HIS A 183 -13.64 5.22 15.32
CA HIS A 183 -13.55 5.79 16.67
C HIS A 183 -12.11 5.76 17.24
N LEU A 184 -11.31 4.74 16.92
CA LEU A 184 -9.90 4.69 17.33
C LEU A 184 -9.05 5.65 16.50
N GLN A 185 -9.35 5.80 15.21
CA GLN A 185 -8.68 6.76 14.35
C GLN A 185 -8.92 8.20 14.80
N GLU A 186 -10.16 8.53 15.14
CA GLU A 186 -10.53 9.85 15.65
C GLU A 186 -9.85 10.12 17.00
N LEU A 187 -9.91 9.16 17.93
CA LEU A 187 -9.22 9.24 19.22
C LEU A 187 -7.71 9.47 19.03
N ARG A 188 -7.06 8.72 18.13
CA ARG A 188 -5.64 8.85 17.80
C ARG A 188 -5.29 10.28 17.36
N GLN A 189 -6.08 10.85 16.46
CA GLN A 189 -5.87 12.22 15.95
C GLN A 189 -6.07 13.27 17.05
N LEU A 190 -7.13 13.14 17.86
CA LEU A 190 -7.41 14.06 18.96
C LEU A 190 -6.32 14.01 20.04
N LEU A 191 -5.84 12.82 20.40
CA LEU A 191 -4.77 12.64 21.37
C LEU A 191 -3.44 13.21 20.85
N ALA A 192 -3.07 12.94 19.59
CA ALA A 192 -1.88 13.50 18.98
C ALA A 192 -1.92 15.05 18.93
N LYS A 193 -3.09 15.61 18.61
CA LYS A 193 -3.30 17.06 18.62
C LYS A 193 -3.20 17.66 20.03
N ALA A 194 -3.79 17.02 21.04
CA ALA A 194 -3.74 17.50 22.42
C ALA A 194 -2.31 17.43 23.01
N LEU A 195 -1.57 16.36 22.71
CA LEU A 195 -0.20 16.21 23.19
C LEU A 195 0.77 17.18 22.51
N SER A 196 0.56 17.50 21.23
CA SER A 196 1.40 18.48 20.51
C SER A 196 1.17 19.91 20.98
N SER A 197 -0.06 20.31 21.31
CA SER A 197 -0.32 21.65 21.86
C SER A 197 0.28 21.84 23.25
N TRP A 198 0.37 20.77 24.05
CA TRP A 198 1.00 20.78 25.37
C TRP A 198 2.53 20.84 25.34
N ALA A 199 3.15 20.37 24.24
CA ALA A 199 4.59 20.50 24.04
C ALA A 199 5.01 21.93 23.67
N GLY A 200 4.13 22.73 23.05
CA GLY A 200 4.38 24.10 22.62
C GLY A 200 4.06 25.19 23.65
N ALA A 201 3.57 24.82 24.83
CA ALA A 201 3.21 25.77 25.90
C ALA A 201 4.33 25.99 26.95
N ASN A 202 5.52 25.41 26.73
CA ASN A 202 6.71 25.58 27.55
C ASN A 202 7.76 26.43 26.84
#